data_AF-A0A6P8IQZ6-F1
#
_entry.id   AF-A0A6P8IQZ6-F1
#
_cell.length_a   1.000
_cell.length_b   1.000
_cell.length_c   1.000
_cell.angle_alpha   90.00
_cell.angle_beta   90.00
_cell.angle_gamma   90.00
#
_symmetry.space_group_name_H-M   'P 1'
#
loop_
_entity.id
_entity.type
_entity.pdbx_description
1 polymer ?
#
loop_
_entity_poly.entity_id
_entity_poly.type
_entity_poly.pdbx_seq_one_letter_code
_entity_poly.pdbx_strand_id
1 'polypeptide(L)'
;MKALIIALAVVVAVYGEPMEKRFLIDRCSSSSECGANKCCLFNKVCSPQLPKYSTCHLTSVTSCGCADGLECRVTKEFSVLGQKIQLRQCMETGLESRVEKLENEEEEEPGKRERRFLVDKCTAEADCGANKCCLLNKVCAPKLTEGSTCFLSQHHKCGCADGLECRVTTTITIPLLGTKIPIRQCVKPE
;
A
#
# COMPACT_ATOMS: atom_id res chain seq x y z
N MET A 1 -8.10 -51.92 61.27
CA MET A 1 -7.64 -51.74 59.87
C MET A 1 -8.82 -51.29 59.03
N LYS A 2 -8.85 -50.03 58.58
CA LYS A 2 -9.67 -49.41 57.51
C LYS A 2 -9.81 -47.90 57.80
N ALA A 3 -8.67 -47.25 57.97
CA ALA A 3 -8.54 -45.79 57.91
C ALA A 3 -7.48 -45.57 56.83
N LEU A 4 -7.89 -45.15 55.63
CA LEU A 4 -7.04 -44.57 54.55
C LEU A 4 -7.70 -44.58 53.15
N ILE A 5 -9.00 -44.31 52.97
CA ILE A 5 -9.55 -44.09 51.61
C ILE A 5 -10.68 -43.03 51.60
N ILE A 6 -10.50 -41.90 52.27
CA ILE A 6 -11.39 -40.72 52.12
C ILE A 6 -10.56 -39.42 52.05
N ALA A 7 -9.35 -39.50 51.49
CA ALA A 7 -8.48 -38.34 51.27
C ALA A 7 -8.03 -38.23 49.79
N LEU A 8 -8.81 -38.80 48.87
CA LEU A 8 -8.48 -38.88 47.44
C LEU A 8 -9.68 -38.55 46.54
N ALA A 9 -10.60 -37.70 47.03
CA ALA A 9 -11.68 -37.09 46.24
C ALA A 9 -11.60 -35.55 46.21
N VAL A 10 -10.52 -34.97 46.76
CA VAL A 10 -10.22 -33.53 46.72
C VAL A 10 -8.86 -33.31 46.07
N VAL A 11 -8.55 -34.10 45.05
CA VAL A 11 -7.44 -33.83 44.13
C VAL A 11 -8.09 -33.34 42.86
N VAL A 12 -8.11 -32.02 42.76
CA VAL A 12 -7.98 -31.33 41.48
C VAL A 12 -9.25 -31.42 40.64
N ALA A 13 -10.22 -30.59 41.03
CA ALA A 13 -10.93 -29.76 40.07
C ALA A 13 -9.91 -28.89 39.32
N VAL A 14 -9.08 -29.51 38.46
CA VAL A 14 -8.61 -28.85 37.26
C VAL A 14 -9.91 -28.67 36.48
N TYR A 15 -10.47 -27.48 36.63
CA TYR A 15 -11.08 -26.78 35.52
C TYR A 15 -10.04 -26.77 34.39
N GLY A 16 -9.93 -27.93 33.72
CA GLY A 16 -9.55 -27.97 32.34
C GLY A 16 -10.78 -27.44 31.63
N GLU A 17 -10.92 -26.12 31.65
CA GLU A 17 -11.57 -25.45 30.53
C GLU A 17 -10.97 -26.12 29.29
N PRO A 18 -11.78 -26.65 28.37
CA PRO A 18 -11.23 -26.98 27.08
C PRO A 18 -10.62 -25.66 26.61
N MET A 19 -9.28 -25.56 26.66
CA MET A 19 -8.56 -24.57 25.91
C MET A 19 -8.89 -24.91 24.47
N GLU A 20 -10.01 -24.35 23.99
CA GLU A 20 -10.32 -24.21 22.59
C GLU A 20 -9.07 -23.59 22.01
N LYS A 21 -8.31 -24.46 21.36
CA LYS A 21 -7.12 -24.11 20.63
C LYS A 21 -7.51 -22.89 19.80
N ARG A 22 -6.80 -21.79 20.02
CA ARG A 22 -6.88 -20.52 19.29
C ARG A 22 -6.57 -20.72 17.80
N PHE A 23 -7.40 -21.49 17.13
CA PHE A 23 -7.54 -21.61 15.69
C PHE A 23 -8.95 -21.12 15.38
N LEU A 24 -9.21 -19.84 15.67
CA LEU A 24 -10.34 -19.07 15.12
C LEU A 24 -10.12 -18.86 13.61
N ILE A 25 -9.93 -19.95 12.89
CA ILE A 25 -10.00 -19.99 11.44
C ILE A 25 -11.49 -20.15 11.18
N ASP A 26 -12.21 -19.02 11.21
CA ASP A 26 -13.61 -18.95 10.80
C ASP A 26 -13.69 -19.52 9.38
N ARG A 27 -14.21 -20.73 9.24
CA ARG A 27 -14.34 -21.37 7.95
C ARG A 27 -15.48 -20.73 7.21
N CYS A 28 -15.34 -20.65 5.90
CA CYS A 28 -16.36 -20.12 5.03
C CYS A 28 -16.38 -20.88 3.71
N SER A 29 -17.54 -20.90 3.06
CA SER A 29 -17.68 -21.37 1.68
C SER A 29 -17.90 -20.21 0.71
N SER A 30 -18.32 -19.05 1.22
CA SER A 30 -18.60 -17.82 0.48
C SER A 30 -18.25 -16.58 1.30
N SER A 31 -18.00 -15.44 0.63
CA SER A 31 -17.61 -14.19 1.29
C SER A 31 -18.72 -13.59 2.17
N SER A 32 -19.99 -13.94 1.97
CA SER A 32 -21.10 -13.48 2.81
C SER A 32 -21.07 -14.04 4.24
N GLU A 33 -20.32 -15.13 4.46
CA GLU A 33 -20.19 -15.76 5.78
C GLU A 33 -19.20 -15.05 6.71
N CYS A 34 -18.37 -14.16 6.17
CA CYS A 34 -17.22 -13.59 6.89
C CYS A 34 -17.47 -12.25 7.58
N GLY A 35 -18.64 -11.63 7.37
CA GLY A 35 -18.95 -10.29 7.89
C GLY A 35 -18.23 -9.14 7.16
N ALA A 36 -18.43 -7.92 7.64
CA ALA A 36 -17.93 -6.71 6.98
C ALA A 36 -16.39 -6.65 6.89
N ASN A 37 -15.86 -6.11 5.78
CA ASN A 37 -14.42 -6.03 5.48
C ASN A 37 -13.65 -7.36 5.57
N LYS A 38 -14.34 -8.50 5.41
CA LYS A 38 -13.72 -9.81 5.28
C LYS A 38 -14.13 -10.49 3.98
N CYS A 39 -13.36 -11.50 3.59
CA CYS A 39 -13.55 -12.28 2.38
C CYS A 39 -13.25 -13.74 2.68
N CYS A 40 -13.80 -14.63 1.87
CA CYS A 40 -13.54 -16.05 2.01
C CYS A 40 -12.31 -16.46 1.21
N LEU A 41 -11.15 -16.39 1.85
CA LEU A 41 -9.86 -16.70 1.25
C LEU A 41 -9.82 -18.17 0.83
N PHE A 42 -9.61 -18.40 -0.47
CA PHE A 42 -9.62 -19.72 -1.11
C PHE A 42 -10.89 -20.56 -0.84
N ASN A 43 -12.02 -19.90 -0.58
CA ASN A 43 -13.28 -20.55 -0.18
C ASN A 43 -13.12 -21.47 1.05
N LYS A 44 -12.25 -21.08 2.00
CA LYS A 44 -11.90 -21.92 3.16
C LYS A 44 -11.86 -21.18 4.48
N VAL A 45 -11.36 -19.94 4.49
CA VAL A 45 -11.16 -19.18 5.72
C VAL A 45 -11.51 -17.72 5.52
N CYS A 46 -12.19 -17.14 6.50
CA CYS A 46 -12.44 -15.71 6.56
C CYS A 46 -11.13 -14.97 6.85
N SER A 47 -10.73 -14.14 5.88
CA SER A 47 -9.57 -13.27 5.97
C SER A 47 -10.03 -11.81 5.84
N PRO A 48 -9.33 -10.84 6.45
CA PRO A 48 -9.55 -9.43 6.15
C PRO A 48 -9.39 -9.15 4.64
N GLN A 49 -10.20 -8.23 4.13
CA GLN A 49 -10.02 -7.65 2.79
C GLN A 49 -8.76 -6.77 2.74
N LEU A 50 -8.27 -6.51 1.54
CA LEU A 50 -7.01 -5.80 1.34
C LEU A 50 -7.14 -4.31 1.72
N PRO A 51 -6.33 -3.79 2.66
CA PRO A 51 -6.38 -2.39 3.05
C PRO A 51 -5.77 -1.46 1.98
N LYS A 52 -5.94 -0.15 2.17
CA LYS A 52 -5.41 0.89 1.25
C LYS A 52 -3.91 0.67 0.97
N TYR A 53 -3.52 0.86 -0.29
CA TYR A 53 -2.19 0.61 -0.86
C TYR A 53 -1.73 -0.85 -0.95
N SER A 54 -2.52 -1.82 -0.48
CA SER A 54 -2.20 -3.24 -0.66
C SER A 54 -2.26 -3.64 -2.13
N THR A 55 -1.40 -4.58 -2.52
CA THR A 55 -1.38 -5.09 -3.89
C THR A 55 -2.58 -6.00 -4.13
N CYS A 56 -3.27 -5.81 -5.25
CA CYS A 56 -4.50 -6.52 -5.59
C CYS A 56 -4.36 -7.37 -6.87
N HIS A 57 -3.15 -7.89 -7.13
CA HIS A 57 -2.86 -8.71 -8.31
C HIS A 57 -3.48 -10.11 -8.29
N LEU A 58 -3.80 -10.62 -7.11
CA LEU A 58 -4.25 -12.01 -6.92
C LEU A 58 -5.75 -12.12 -6.63
N THR A 59 -6.52 -11.05 -6.82
CA THR A 59 -7.97 -11.02 -6.54
C THR A 59 -8.74 -12.11 -7.30
N SER A 60 -8.27 -12.52 -8.48
CA SER A 60 -8.84 -13.62 -9.26
C SER A 60 -8.57 -15.02 -8.68
N VAL A 61 -7.57 -15.17 -7.81
CA VAL A 61 -7.13 -16.46 -7.26
C VAL A 61 -7.56 -16.64 -5.80
N THR A 62 -7.56 -15.55 -5.03
CA THR A 62 -7.81 -15.59 -3.58
C THR A 62 -9.26 -15.33 -3.20
N SER A 63 -10.12 -14.90 -4.14
CA SER A 63 -11.50 -14.42 -3.90
C SER A 63 -11.58 -13.24 -2.92
N CYS A 64 -10.43 -12.66 -2.57
CA CYS A 64 -10.27 -11.57 -1.61
C CYS A 64 -9.87 -10.30 -2.34
N GLY A 65 -10.80 -9.32 -2.36
CA GLY A 65 -10.65 -8.01 -2.96
C GLY A 65 -10.15 -6.93 -2.00
N CYS A 66 -10.22 -5.68 -2.46
CA CYS A 66 -10.01 -4.49 -1.64
C CYS A 66 -11.14 -4.32 -0.62
N ALA A 67 -10.82 -3.67 0.51
CA ALA A 67 -11.78 -3.31 1.54
C ALA A 67 -12.91 -2.40 1.02
N ASP A 68 -14.01 -2.30 1.76
CA ASP A 68 -15.14 -1.44 1.39
C ASP A 68 -14.67 0.03 1.20
N GLY A 69 -15.13 0.67 0.12
CA GLY A 69 -14.70 2.03 -0.25
C GLY A 69 -13.33 2.12 -0.95
N LEU A 70 -12.71 0.97 -1.24
CA LEU A 70 -11.49 0.89 -2.03
C LEU A 70 -11.72 0.14 -3.35
N GLU A 71 -11.00 0.55 -4.40
CA GLU A 71 -11.01 -0.07 -5.72
C GLU A 71 -9.59 -0.50 -6.11
N CYS A 72 -9.47 -1.66 -6.74
CA CYS A 72 -8.20 -2.14 -7.28
C CYS A 72 -7.86 -1.38 -8.56
N ARG A 73 -6.94 -0.40 -8.48
CA ARG A 73 -6.56 0.46 -9.60
C ARG A 73 -5.09 0.28 -9.97
N VAL A 74 -4.77 0.46 -11.25
CA VAL A 74 -3.37 0.56 -11.67
C VAL A 74 -2.81 1.87 -11.16
N THR A 75 -1.82 1.80 -10.26
CA THR A 75 -1.18 2.98 -9.69
C THR A 75 0.12 3.33 -10.41
N LYS A 76 0.82 2.34 -10.96
CA LYS A 76 2.09 2.53 -11.68
C LYS A 76 2.26 1.56 -12.83
N GLU A 77 2.97 1.99 -13.86
CA GLU A 77 3.46 1.13 -14.95
C GLU A 77 4.98 1.33 -15.07
N PHE A 78 5.74 0.25 -15.01
CA PHE A 78 7.19 0.29 -15.16
C PHE A 78 7.68 -0.83 -16.07
N SER A 79 8.71 -0.55 -16.86
CA SER A 79 9.30 -1.51 -17.80
C SER A 79 10.58 -2.10 -17.23
N VAL A 80 10.62 -3.41 -17.00
CA VAL A 80 11.83 -4.13 -16.56
C VAL A 80 12.21 -5.12 -17.64
N LEU A 81 13.41 -4.99 -18.20
CA LEU A 81 13.93 -5.88 -19.25
C LEU A 81 12.98 -6.01 -20.46
N GLY A 82 12.33 -4.92 -20.86
CA GLY A 82 11.38 -4.89 -21.97
C GLY A 82 9.98 -5.43 -21.65
N GLN A 83 9.74 -5.91 -20.43
CA GLN A 83 8.41 -6.33 -19.97
C GLN A 83 7.74 -5.21 -19.18
N LYS A 84 6.52 -4.85 -19.59
CA LYS A 84 5.67 -3.89 -18.88
C LYS A 84 5.03 -4.56 -17.66
N ILE A 85 5.33 -4.05 -16.48
CA ILE A 85 4.76 -4.48 -15.22
C ILE A 85 3.84 -3.36 -14.73
N GLN A 86 2.56 -3.67 -14.59
CA GLN A 86 1.58 -2.78 -13.97
C GLN A 86 1.48 -3.12 -12.49
N LEU A 87 1.58 -2.12 -11.61
CA LEU A 87 1.28 -2.26 -10.19
C LEU A 87 -0.18 -1.90 -9.96
N ARG A 88 -0.95 -2.84 -9.41
CA ARG A 88 -2.34 -2.64 -9.01
C ARG A 88 -2.45 -2.61 -7.49
N GLN A 89 -3.03 -1.54 -6.96
CA GLN A 89 -3.21 -1.34 -5.52
C GLN A 89 -4.65 -0.95 -5.20
N CYS A 90 -5.07 -1.26 -3.97
CA CYS A 90 -6.34 -0.79 -3.41
C CYS A 90 -6.26 0.71 -3.10
N MET A 91 -7.02 1.51 -3.83
CA MET A 91 -7.07 2.98 -3.72
C MET A 91 -8.47 3.42 -3.35
N GLU A 92 -8.62 4.59 -2.71
CA GLU A 92 -9.95 5.14 -2.40
C GLU A 92 -10.77 5.36 -3.67
N THR A 93 -12.05 4.98 -3.62
CA THR A 93 -12.98 5.21 -4.72
C THR A 93 -13.14 6.72 -4.95
N GLY A 94 -12.90 7.17 -6.18
CA GLY A 94 -13.06 8.59 -6.57
C GLY A 94 -11.77 9.43 -6.57
N LEU A 95 -10.63 8.91 -6.13
CA LEU A 95 -9.33 9.57 -6.30
C LEU A 95 -8.79 9.32 -7.73
N GLU A 96 -8.57 10.38 -8.51
CA GLU A 96 -7.87 10.26 -9.80
C GLU A 96 -6.42 9.84 -9.57
N SER A 97 -6.11 8.57 -9.81
CA SER A 97 -4.74 8.08 -9.79
C SER A 97 -4.08 8.44 -11.12
N ARG A 98 -3.18 9.43 -11.12
CA ARG A 98 -2.23 9.61 -12.23
C ARG A 98 -1.32 8.39 -12.27
N VAL A 99 -1.43 7.58 -13.31
CA VAL A 99 -0.52 6.45 -13.54
C VAL A 99 0.85 7.03 -13.84
N GLU A 100 1.77 6.92 -12.89
CA GLU A 100 3.17 7.26 -13.11
C GLU A 100 3.77 6.18 -14.03
N LYS A 101 4.16 6.60 -15.24
CA LYS A 101 4.95 5.77 -16.15
C LYS A 101 6.42 6.04 -15.85
N LEU A 102 7.16 5.03 -15.43
CA LEU A 102 8.62 5.06 -15.46
C LEU A 102 9.05 4.52 -16.83
N GLU A 103 9.13 5.40 -17.81
CA GLU A 103 9.89 5.13 -19.03
C GLU A 103 11.33 5.63 -18.77
N ASN A 104 12.33 4.88 -19.25
CA ASN A 104 13.69 5.41 -19.38
C ASN A 104 13.63 6.47 -20.48
N GLU A 105 13.23 7.67 -20.12
CA GLU A 105 13.34 8.82 -21.00
C GLU A 105 14.83 9.15 -21.07
N GLU A 106 15.48 8.65 -22.13
CA GLU A 106 16.64 9.33 -22.70
C GLU A 106 16.29 10.81 -22.79
N GLU A 107 17.25 11.65 -22.41
CA GLU A 107 17.15 13.11 -22.35
C GLU A 107 16.77 13.70 -23.72
N GLU A 108 15.49 13.65 -24.08
CA GLU A 108 14.95 14.45 -25.18
C GLU A 108 14.73 15.87 -24.66
N GLU A 109 15.71 16.72 -24.95
CA GLU A 109 15.60 18.18 -24.99
C GLU A 109 14.23 18.59 -25.56
N PRO A 110 13.33 19.21 -24.77
CA PRO A 110 12.05 19.62 -25.29
C PRO A 110 12.23 20.81 -26.24
N GLY A 111 12.20 20.49 -27.53
CA GLY A 111 12.06 21.43 -28.62
C GLY A 111 10.85 22.35 -28.43
N LYS A 112 11.15 23.66 -28.46
CA LYS A 112 10.30 24.79 -28.82
C LYS A 112 8.78 24.52 -28.84
N ARG A 113 8.11 24.80 -27.71
CA ARG A 113 6.72 25.28 -27.73
C ARG A 113 6.67 26.70 -27.15
N GLU A 114 6.11 27.61 -27.93
CA GLU A 114 5.96 29.03 -27.60
C GLU A 114 5.13 29.24 -26.33
N ARG A 115 5.82 29.74 -25.30
CA ARG A 115 5.40 30.69 -24.25
C ARG A 115 3.94 30.64 -23.77
N ARG A 116 3.76 30.05 -22.58
CA ARG A 116 3.04 30.74 -21.49
C ARG A 116 4.04 31.08 -20.39
N PHE A 117 4.07 32.37 -20.07
CA PHE A 117 4.98 33.03 -19.16
C PHE A 117 4.83 32.52 -17.71
N LEU A 118 5.92 32.63 -16.94
CA LEU A 118 6.08 32.32 -15.49
C LEU A 118 6.48 30.87 -15.17
N VAL A 119 7.60 30.43 -15.72
CA VAL A 119 8.40 29.42 -15.02
C VAL A 119 9.10 30.15 -13.87
N ASP A 120 8.46 30.19 -12.71
CA ASP A 120 9.02 30.80 -11.50
C ASP A 120 10.32 30.06 -11.17
N LYS A 121 11.45 30.76 -11.35
CA LYS A 121 12.75 30.24 -11.00
C LYS A 121 12.93 30.31 -9.49
N CYS A 122 13.68 29.37 -8.96
CA CYS A 122 13.96 29.29 -7.54
C CYS A 122 15.36 28.73 -7.32
N THR A 123 15.91 28.99 -6.15
CA THR A 123 17.16 28.42 -5.64
C THR A 123 16.93 27.63 -4.35
N ALA A 124 15.89 27.99 -3.61
CA ALA A 124 15.41 27.32 -2.41
C ALA A 124 13.89 27.16 -2.45
N GLU A 125 13.36 26.25 -1.64
CA GLU A 125 11.91 26.01 -1.53
C GLU A 125 11.15 27.24 -1.02
N ALA A 126 11.77 28.07 -0.19
CA ALA A 126 11.19 29.32 0.30
C ALA A 126 10.92 30.36 -0.81
N ASP A 127 11.58 30.23 -1.97
CA ASP A 127 11.32 31.07 -3.15
C ASP A 127 9.98 30.68 -3.82
N CYS A 128 9.46 29.50 -3.48
CA CYS A 128 8.21 28.98 -4.01
C CYS A 128 7.07 29.18 -2.98
N GLY A 129 5.88 29.50 -3.46
CA GLY A 129 4.69 29.63 -2.60
C GLY A 129 4.28 28.32 -1.90
N ALA A 130 3.24 28.40 -1.07
CA ALA A 130 2.71 27.24 -0.33
C ALA A 130 2.40 26.05 -1.25
N ASN A 131 2.65 24.82 -0.76
CA ASN A 131 2.50 23.57 -1.52
C ASN A 131 3.31 23.49 -2.83
N LYS A 132 4.38 24.27 -2.97
CA LYS A 132 5.34 24.16 -4.07
C LYS A 132 6.74 23.79 -3.56
N CYS A 133 7.54 23.19 -4.41
CA CYS A 133 8.93 22.85 -4.17
C CYS A 133 9.82 23.49 -5.25
N CYS A 134 11.09 23.65 -4.93
CA CYS A 134 12.08 24.06 -5.92
C CYS A 134 12.67 22.85 -6.64
N LEU A 135 11.99 22.39 -7.69
CA LEU A 135 12.36 21.24 -8.49
C LEU A 135 13.77 21.43 -9.06
N LEU A 136 14.66 20.49 -8.76
CA LEU A 136 16.07 20.49 -9.16
C LEU A 136 16.82 21.79 -8.80
N ASN A 137 16.36 22.54 -7.79
CA ASN A 137 16.87 23.89 -7.45
C ASN A 137 16.82 24.88 -8.63
N LYS A 138 15.83 24.76 -9.51
CA LYS A 138 15.73 25.60 -10.73
C LYS A 138 14.36 26.21 -10.94
N VAL A 139 13.30 25.45 -10.69
CA VAL A 139 11.92 25.82 -11.06
C VAL A 139 10.95 25.45 -9.96
N CYS A 140 10.01 26.35 -9.65
CA CYS A 140 8.93 26.03 -8.74
C CYS A 140 7.93 25.07 -9.40
N ALA A 141 7.72 23.92 -8.76
CA ALA A 141 6.77 22.89 -9.17
C ALA A 141 5.83 22.58 -8.00
N PRO A 142 4.61 22.05 -8.24
CA PRO A 142 3.77 21.55 -7.16
C PRO A 142 4.46 20.40 -6.41
N LYS A 143 4.28 20.34 -5.09
CA LYS A 143 4.72 19.20 -4.28
C LYS A 143 3.96 17.93 -4.64
N LEU A 144 4.52 16.77 -4.26
CA LEU A 144 3.94 15.46 -4.56
C LEU A 144 2.62 15.26 -3.79
N THR A 145 1.55 14.93 -4.51
CA THR A 145 0.22 14.71 -3.94
C THR A 145 0.09 13.35 -3.25
N GLU A 146 -0.99 13.13 -2.51
CA GLU A 146 -1.27 11.86 -1.84
C GLU A 146 -1.28 10.69 -2.86
N GLY A 147 -0.55 9.62 -2.54
CA GLY A 147 -0.37 8.45 -3.41
C GLY A 147 0.76 8.58 -4.45
N SER A 148 1.31 9.77 -4.69
CA SER A 148 2.45 9.96 -5.61
C SER A 148 3.73 9.32 -5.06
N THR A 149 4.62 8.87 -5.95
CA THR A 149 5.91 8.32 -5.54
C THR A 149 6.81 9.39 -4.96
N CYS A 150 7.43 9.10 -3.83
CA CYS A 150 8.44 9.98 -3.22
C CYS A 150 9.84 9.34 -3.21
N PHE A 151 10.03 8.26 -3.96
CA PHE A 151 11.30 7.52 -4.04
C PHE A 151 12.46 8.38 -4.55
N LEU A 152 12.19 9.26 -5.53
CA LEU A 152 13.20 10.12 -6.16
C LEU A 152 13.26 11.53 -5.56
N SER A 153 12.60 11.77 -4.41
CA SER A 153 12.57 13.08 -3.75
C SER A 153 13.96 13.66 -3.47
N GLN A 154 14.97 12.81 -3.24
CA GLN A 154 16.36 13.22 -3.07
C GLN A 154 17.03 13.70 -4.36
N HIS A 155 16.59 13.22 -5.53
CA HIS A 155 17.13 13.61 -6.83
C HIS A 155 16.47 14.89 -7.34
N HIS A 156 15.15 14.92 -7.40
CA HIS A 156 14.42 16.08 -7.92
C HIS A 156 14.15 17.17 -6.87
N LYS A 157 14.54 16.94 -5.60
CA LYS A 157 14.43 17.89 -4.47
C LYS A 157 13.02 18.40 -4.21
N CYS A 158 12.03 17.57 -4.53
CA CYS A 158 10.62 17.88 -4.28
C CYS A 158 10.06 16.88 -3.27
N GLY A 159 9.55 17.39 -2.15
CA GLY A 159 8.90 16.58 -1.12
C GLY A 159 7.42 16.34 -1.37
N CYS A 160 6.80 15.62 -0.43
CA CYS A 160 5.35 15.50 -0.34
C CYS A 160 4.70 16.83 0.01
N ALA A 161 3.45 17.03 -0.44
CA ALA A 161 2.66 18.21 -0.13
C ALA A 161 2.50 18.40 1.39
N ASP A 162 2.19 19.63 1.80
CA ASP A 162 2.13 19.98 3.22
C ASP A 162 1.07 19.10 3.92
N GLY A 163 1.45 18.49 5.05
CA GLY A 163 0.60 17.53 5.77
C GLY A 163 0.68 16.08 5.26
N LEU A 164 1.59 15.78 4.32
CA LEU A 164 1.88 14.42 3.86
C LEU A 164 3.33 14.03 4.18
N GLU A 165 3.55 12.74 4.42
CA GLU A 165 4.85 12.15 4.67
C GLU A 165 5.18 11.06 3.65
N CYS A 166 6.47 10.95 3.30
CA CYS A 166 6.96 9.90 2.43
C CYS A 166 7.13 8.59 3.24
N ARG A 167 6.18 7.67 3.13
CA ARG A 167 6.21 6.38 3.86
C ARG A 167 6.25 5.20 2.90
N VAL A 168 6.78 4.07 3.37
CA VAL A 168 6.68 2.79 2.64
C VAL A 168 5.24 2.29 2.78
N THR A 169 4.52 2.21 1.67
CA THR A 169 3.11 1.79 1.64
C THR A 169 2.94 0.33 1.25
N THR A 170 3.84 -0.19 0.42
CA THR A 170 3.85 -1.60 0.03
C THR A 170 5.24 -2.05 -0.37
N THR A 171 5.44 -3.35 -0.53
CA THR A 171 6.67 -3.94 -1.05
C THR A 171 6.32 -4.86 -2.19
N ILE A 172 6.90 -4.62 -3.37
CA ILE A 172 6.73 -5.47 -4.55
C ILE A 172 7.91 -6.43 -4.68
N THR A 173 7.67 -7.61 -5.22
CA THR A 173 8.73 -8.58 -5.53
C THR A 173 8.91 -8.63 -7.05
N ILE A 174 10.12 -8.41 -7.55
CA ILE A 174 10.41 -8.58 -8.97
C ILE A 174 10.36 -10.08 -9.29
N PRO A 175 9.49 -10.54 -10.22
CA PRO A 175 9.26 -11.96 -10.47
C PRO A 175 10.52 -12.75 -10.89
N LEU A 176 11.47 -12.10 -11.58
CA LEU A 176 12.67 -12.75 -12.12
C LEU A 176 13.86 -12.76 -11.15
N LEU A 177 13.95 -11.78 -10.24
CA LEU A 177 15.10 -11.59 -9.37
C LEU A 177 14.79 -11.91 -7.89
N GLY A 178 13.50 -12.08 -7.54
CA GLY A 178 13.05 -12.24 -6.15
C GLY A 178 13.31 -11.02 -5.27
N THR A 179 13.87 -9.94 -5.83
CA THR A 179 14.22 -8.72 -5.11
C THR A 179 12.96 -8.00 -4.65
N LYS A 180 12.92 -7.66 -3.36
CA LYS A 180 11.86 -6.87 -2.75
C LYS A 180 12.17 -5.38 -2.89
N ILE A 181 11.31 -4.63 -3.57
CA ILE A 181 11.40 -3.18 -3.70
C ILE A 181 10.32 -2.54 -2.83
N PRO A 182 10.68 -1.72 -1.83
CA PRO A 182 9.71 -0.93 -1.09
C PRO A 182 9.19 0.21 -1.96
N ILE A 183 7.87 0.32 -2.08
CA ILE A 183 7.19 1.43 -2.73
C ILE A 183 6.97 2.52 -1.69
N ARG A 184 7.57 3.68 -1.93
CA ARG A 184 7.42 4.87 -1.09
C ARG A 184 6.44 5.85 -1.72
N GLN A 185 5.40 6.23 -0.98
CA GLN A 185 4.38 7.16 -1.44
C GLN A 185 4.11 8.26 -0.40
N CYS A 186 3.64 9.40 -0.87
CA CYS A 186 3.16 10.48 -0.01
C CYS A 186 1.81 10.10 0.59
N VAL A 187 1.72 10.03 1.92
CA VAL A 187 0.50 9.65 2.64
C VAL A 187 0.30 10.56 3.84
N LYS A 188 -0.93 10.66 4.35
CA LYS A 188 -1.19 11.39 5.59
C LYS A 188 -0.46 10.70 6.75
N PRO A 189 0.13 11.46 7.69
CA PRO A 189 0.64 10.88 8.93
C PRO A 189 -0.52 10.27 9.72
N GLU A 190 -0.31 9.06 10.22
CA GLU A 190 -1.24 8.36 11.14
C GLU A 190 -1.24 8.98 12.54
#